data_AF-A0A7K2FKH3-F1
#
_entry.id   AF-A0A7K2FKH3-F1
#
_cell.length_a   1.000
_cell.length_b   1.000
_cell.length_c   1.000
_cell.angle_alpha   90.00
_cell.angle_beta   90.00
_cell.angle_gamma   90.00
#
_symmetry.space_group_name_H-M   'P 1'
#
loop_
_entity.id
_entity.type
_entity.pdbx_description
1 polymer ?
#
loop_
_entity_poly.entity_id
_entity_poly.type
_entity_poly.pdbx_seq_one_letter_code
_entity_poly.pdbx_strand_id
1 'polypeptide(L)'
;MSGRNPLLAAELERYDWSAHRSFLGGAERLPDAVERLASAESAQEADVAWSEIDSVALVQGRLSECALPLTSCLVAGLEGAGTEGRRRMFDLLATIAGGYDDHVDIALVGPVSVRECVRRMTDRLGLFAADLKAHGNPSCVDVLLMCGVYDASARDHVSDVFREALALRSCAGITDLIEASLADLHE
;
A
#
# COMPACT_ATOMS: atom_id res chain seq x y z
N MET A 1 14.06 -22.25 3.10
CA MET A 1 14.63 -21.16 3.92
C MET A 1 14.35 -19.86 3.21
N SER A 2 13.24 -19.21 3.53
CA SER A 2 12.97 -17.86 3.01
C SER A 2 13.93 -16.91 3.73
N GLY A 3 14.90 -16.36 3.01
CA GLY A 3 15.82 -15.38 3.58
C GLY A 3 15.06 -14.09 3.87
N ARG A 4 15.31 -13.49 5.04
CA ARG A 4 14.77 -12.17 5.42
C ARG A 4 14.99 -11.18 4.27
N ASN A 5 13.93 -10.51 3.81
CA ASN A 5 14.02 -9.53 2.72
C ASN A 5 14.94 -8.37 3.17
N PRO A 6 16.14 -8.21 2.57
CA PRO A 6 17.14 -7.25 3.05
C PRO A 6 16.70 -5.79 2.83
N LEU A 7 15.92 -5.51 1.78
CA LEU A 7 15.39 -4.16 1.52
C LEU A 7 14.36 -3.78 2.58
N LEU A 8 13.46 -4.70 2.91
CA LEU A 8 12.47 -4.49 3.96
C LEU A 8 13.15 -4.29 5.32
N ALA A 9 14.11 -5.16 5.68
CA ALA A 9 14.81 -5.05 6.96
C ALA A 9 15.54 -3.70 7.08
N ALA A 10 16.26 -3.29 6.03
CA ALA A 10 16.94 -2.00 6.01
C ALA A 10 15.94 -0.83 6.12
N GLU A 11 14.78 -0.90 5.46
CA GLU A 11 13.78 0.16 5.53
C GLU A 11 13.11 0.24 6.91
N LEU A 12 12.81 -0.90 7.54
CA LEU A 12 12.27 -0.96 8.91
C LEU A 12 13.21 -0.33 9.95
N GLU A 13 14.52 -0.55 9.81
CA GLU A 13 15.55 -0.01 10.72
C GLU A 13 15.75 1.51 10.62
N ARG A 14 15.18 2.17 9.59
CA ARG A 14 15.33 3.62 9.40
C ARG A 14 14.45 4.48 10.31
N TYR A 15 13.43 3.88 10.91
CA TYR A 15 12.39 4.59 11.64
C TYR A 15 12.47 4.29 13.14
N ASP A 16 12.31 5.32 13.95
CA ASP A 16 12.07 5.17 15.39
C ASP A 16 10.58 4.92 15.62
N TRP A 17 10.17 3.66 15.55
CA TRP A 17 8.76 3.25 15.68
C TRP A 17 8.13 3.62 17.02
N SER A 18 8.92 3.83 18.07
CA SER A 18 8.41 4.27 19.37
C SER A 18 8.05 5.76 19.39
N ALA A 19 8.65 6.55 18.50
CA ALA A 19 8.37 7.97 18.35
C ALA A 19 7.14 8.25 17.47
N HIS A 20 6.70 7.28 16.66
CA HIS A 20 5.53 7.43 15.81
C HIS A 20 4.23 7.07 16.53
N ARG A 21 3.26 7.98 16.50
CA ARG A 21 1.94 7.75 17.09
C ARG A 21 1.08 6.85 16.20
N SER A 22 0.21 6.10 16.88
CA SER A 22 -0.72 5.14 16.29
C SER A 22 -2.09 5.21 16.99
N PHE A 23 -3.08 4.45 16.51
CA PHE A 23 -4.37 4.33 17.19
C PHE A 23 -4.29 3.60 18.54
N LEU A 24 -3.16 2.94 18.83
CA LEU A 24 -2.91 2.21 20.08
C LEU A 24 -1.82 2.87 20.93
N GLY A 25 -1.45 4.12 20.63
CA GLY A 25 -0.38 4.86 21.30
C GLY A 25 0.91 4.86 20.48
N GLY A 26 1.78 3.87 20.69
CA GLY A 26 3.04 3.70 19.94
C GLY A 26 2.92 2.77 18.73
N ALA A 27 3.89 2.81 17.82
CA ALA A 27 3.92 1.97 16.63
C ALA A 27 4.97 0.83 16.71
N GLU A 28 5.48 0.49 17.89
CA GLU A 28 6.59 -0.46 18.06
C GLU A 28 6.27 -1.88 17.57
N ARG A 29 4.98 -2.20 17.41
CA ARG A 29 4.51 -3.50 16.93
C ARG A 29 4.54 -3.66 15.41
N LEU A 30 4.63 -2.55 14.67
CA LEU A 30 4.56 -2.58 13.20
C LEU A 30 5.71 -3.35 12.56
N PRO A 31 6.99 -3.22 12.99
CA PRO A 31 8.08 -3.97 12.36
C PRO A 31 7.85 -5.48 12.34
N ASP A 32 7.57 -6.07 13.51
CA ASP A 32 7.33 -7.50 13.64
C ASP A 32 6.09 -7.95 12.85
N ALA A 33 5.04 -7.12 12.79
CA ALA A 33 3.85 -7.43 12.00
C ALA A 33 4.14 -7.37 10.49
N VAL A 34 4.90 -6.39 10.02
CA VAL A 34 5.29 -6.26 8.60
C VAL A 34 6.23 -7.39 8.17
N GLU A 35 7.19 -7.79 9.01
CA GLU A 35 8.06 -8.93 8.73
C GLU A 35 7.27 -10.24 8.64
N ARG A 36 6.38 -10.50 9.61
CA ARG A 36 5.49 -11.67 9.56
C ARG A 36 4.58 -11.66 8.35
N LEU A 37 4.07 -10.50 7.96
CA LEU A 37 3.27 -10.37 6.74
C LEU A 37 4.11 -10.76 5.51
N ALA A 38 5.31 -10.21 5.38
CA ALA A 38 6.20 -10.48 4.26
C ALA A 38 6.58 -11.97 4.14
N SER A 39 6.77 -12.64 5.29
CA SER A 39 7.18 -14.04 5.37
C SER A 39 6.03 -15.02 5.51
N ALA A 40 4.77 -14.58 5.44
CA ALA A 40 3.61 -15.44 5.65
C ALA A 40 3.59 -16.60 4.63
N GLU A 41 3.50 -17.82 5.14
CA GLU A 41 3.46 -19.05 4.33
C GLU A 41 2.02 -19.51 4.07
N SER A 42 1.04 -18.88 4.73
CA SER A 42 -0.38 -19.16 4.54
C SER A 42 -1.23 -17.88 4.56
N ALA A 43 -2.42 -17.95 3.95
CA ALA A 43 -3.39 -16.87 3.97
C ALA A 43 -3.78 -16.47 5.40
N GLN A 44 -3.89 -17.45 6.31
CA GLN A 44 -4.24 -17.20 7.71
C GLN A 44 -3.15 -16.41 8.45
N GLU A 45 -1.87 -16.71 8.21
CA GLU A 45 -0.76 -15.95 8.79
C GLU A 45 -0.72 -14.52 8.24
N ALA A 46 -0.92 -14.37 6.93
CA ALA A 46 -1.00 -13.07 6.29
C ALA A 46 -2.17 -12.24 6.85
N ASP A 47 -3.34 -12.85 7.05
CA ASP A 47 -4.53 -12.18 7.59
C ASP A 47 -4.34 -11.72 9.04
N VAL A 48 -3.67 -12.53 9.88
CA VAL A 48 -3.35 -12.15 11.26
C VAL A 48 -2.40 -10.95 11.29
N ALA A 49 -1.32 -10.99 10.51
CA ALA A 49 -0.36 -9.90 10.44
C ALA A 49 -0.98 -8.62 9.83
N TRP A 50 -1.79 -8.78 8.78
CA TRP A 50 -2.57 -7.71 8.16
C TRP A 50 -3.51 -7.03 9.16
N SER A 51 -4.29 -7.81 9.93
CA SER A 51 -5.25 -7.26 10.90
C SER A 51 -4.56 -6.49 12.03
N GLU A 52 -3.36 -6.91 12.42
CA GLU A 52 -2.56 -6.19 13.40
C GLU A 52 -2.04 -4.86 12.84
N ILE A 53 -1.53 -4.86 11.61
CA ILE A 53 -1.07 -3.63 10.95
C ILE A 53 -2.23 -2.65 10.79
N ASP A 54 -3.38 -3.14 10.32
CA ASP A 54 -4.60 -2.35 10.17
C ASP A 54 -4.96 -1.70 11.51
N SER A 55 -5.18 -2.50 12.55
CA SER A 55 -5.58 -1.98 13.88
C SER A 55 -4.62 -0.97 14.52
N VAL A 56 -3.33 -0.99 14.14
CA VAL A 56 -2.33 -0.03 14.63
C VAL A 56 -2.32 1.25 13.79
N ALA A 57 -2.20 1.11 12.47
CA ALA A 57 -1.91 2.23 11.58
C ALA A 57 -3.17 2.84 10.92
N LEU A 58 -4.25 2.07 10.81
CA LEU A 58 -5.43 2.30 9.98
C LEU A 58 -6.72 1.95 10.74
N VAL A 59 -7.58 2.92 11.05
CA VAL A 59 -8.88 2.60 11.66
C VAL A 59 -10.01 3.16 10.82
N GLN A 60 -10.74 2.27 10.16
CA GLN A 60 -11.88 2.61 9.29
C GLN A 60 -11.50 3.57 8.15
N GLY A 61 -10.29 3.46 7.62
CA GLY A 61 -9.76 4.34 6.55
C GLY A 61 -9.09 5.62 7.06
N ARG A 62 -9.11 5.88 8.36
CA ARG A 62 -8.33 6.95 8.99
C ARG A 62 -6.89 6.53 9.15
N LEU A 63 -5.97 7.40 8.75
CA LEU A 63 -4.53 7.16 8.90
C LEU A 63 -4.03 7.72 10.24
N SER A 64 -2.93 7.15 10.72
CA SER A 64 -2.13 7.69 11.83
C SER A 64 -0.73 8.09 11.36
N GLU A 65 0.04 8.77 12.19
CA GLU A 65 1.40 9.24 11.89
C GLU A 65 2.33 8.12 11.39
N CYS A 66 2.16 6.89 11.90
CA CYS A 66 2.96 5.75 11.47
C CYS A 66 2.59 5.19 10.07
N ALA A 67 1.52 5.67 9.42
CA ALA A 67 1.14 5.22 8.08
C ALA A 67 2.20 5.58 7.02
N LEU A 68 2.89 6.71 7.16
CA LEU A 68 3.93 7.12 6.23
C LEU A 68 5.17 6.19 6.24
N PRO A 69 5.81 5.92 7.39
CA PRO A 69 6.90 4.94 7.45
C PRO A 69 6.43 3.54 7.06
N LEU A 70 5.22 3.13 7.50
CA LEU A 70 4.61 1.86 7.10
C LEU A 70 4.50 1.72 5.58
N THR A 71 4.03 2.75 4.89
CA THR A 71 3.92 2.77 3.41
C THR A 71 5.27 2.48 2.76
N SER A 72 6.33 3.14 3.23
CA SER A 72 7.68 2.95 2.68
C SER A 72 8.17 1.51 2.89
N CYS A 73 7.93 0.92 4.06
CA CYS A 73 8.28 -0.46 4.36
C CYS A 73 7.48 -1.47 3.53
N LEU A 74 6.16 -1.28 3.37
CA LEU A 74 5.32 -2.16 2.55
C LEU A 74 5.80 -2.16 1.09
N VAL A 75 6.09 -0.99 0.53
CA VAL A 75 6.63 -0.85 -0.83
C VAL A 75 7.98 -1.57 -0.98
N ALA A 76 8.89 -1.41 -0.01
CA ALA A 76 10.18 -2.12 0.00
C ALA A 76 10.03 -3.64 0.18
N GLY A 77 8.95 -4.08 0.83
CA GLY A 77 8.64 -5.48 1.09
C GLY A 77 8.14 -6.27 -0.13
N LEU A 78 7.47 -5.61 -1.08
CA LEU A 78 6.72 -6.25 -2.17
C LEU A 78 7.53 -7.27 -2.99
N GLU A 79 8.75 -6.94 -3.37
CA GLU A 79 9.57 -7.80 -4.25
C GLU A 79 10.09 -9.07 -3.57
N GLY A 80 10.19 -9.07 -2.23
CA GLY A 80 10.67 -10.22 -1.45
C GLY A 80 9.59 -10.95 -0.65
N ALA A 81 8.34 -10.48 -0.71
CA ALA A 81 7.23 -11.09 0.01
C ALA A 81 6.74 -12.37 -0.67
N GLY A 82 6.33 -13.36 0.13
CA GLY A 82 5.61 -14.54 -0.35
C GLY A 82 4.24 -14.16 -0.95
N THR A 83 3.62 -15.06 -1.72
CA THR A 83 2.36 -14.79 -2.46
C THR A 83 1.26 -14.20 -1.55
N GLU A 84 1.01 -14.81 -0.40
CA GLU A 84 -0.05 -14.39 0.53
C GLU A 84 0.26 -13.04 1.18
N GLY A 85 1.52 -12.87 1.61
CA GLY A 85 2.01 -11.60 2.17
C GLY A 85 1.93 -10.46 1.16
N ARG A 86 2.42 -10.71 -0.06
CA ARG A 86 2.41 -9.73 -1.16
C ARG A 86 0.99 -9.28 -1.49
N ARG A 87 0.02 -10.19 -1.55
CA ARG A 87 -1.40 -9.85 -1.77
C ARG A 87 -1.90 -8.87 -0.71
N ARG A 88 -1.66 -9.16 0.57
CA ARG A 88 -2.09 -8.30 1.68
C ARG A 88 -1.32 -6.99 1.78
N MET A 89 -0.06 -6.95 1.35
CA MET A 89 0.68 -5.70 1.22
C MET A 89 0.04 -4.78 0.17
N PHE A 90 -0.38 -5.31 -0.98
CA PHE A 90 -1.13 -4.51 -1.95
C PHE A 90 -2.47 -4.01 -1.39
N ASP A 91 -3.21 -4.86 -0.68
CA ASP A 91 -4.47 -4.46 -0.03
C ASP A 91 -4.24 -3.30 0.96
N LEU A 92 -3.18 -3.37 1.79
CA LEU A 92 -2.84 -2.28 2.72
C LEU A 92 -2.44 -1.00 2.00
N LEU A 93 -1.65 -1.10 0.92
CA LEU A 93 -1.24 0.06 0.13
C LEU A 93 -2.45 0.72 -0.54
N ALA A 94 -3.40 -0.06 -1.04
CA ALA A 94 -4.66 0.47 -1.58
C ALA A 94 -5.49 1.18 -0.49
N THR A 95 -5.65 0.55 0.69
CA THR A 95 -6.33 1.17 1.84
C THR A 95 -5.65 2.47 2.28
N ILE A 96 -4.33 2.53 2.28
CA ILE A 96 -3.58 3.76 2.60
C ILE A 96 -3.81 4.82 1.53
N ALA A 97 -3.76 4.45 0.25
CA ALA A 97 -3.91 5.37 -0.87
C ALA A 97 -5.30 6.02 -0.94
N GLY A 98 -6.34 5.23 -0.64
CA GLY A 98 -7.73 5.69 -0.52
C GLY A 98 -8.13 6.15 0.89
N GLY A 99 -7.18 6.16 1.83
CA GLY A 99 -7.41 6.61 3.19
C GLY A 99 -7.62 8.11 3.28
N TYR A 100 -7.96 8.58 4.47
CA TYR A 100 -8.15 10.00 4.76
C TYR A 100 -7.44 10.40 6.05
N ASP A 101 -6.85 11.59 6.02
CA ASP A 101 -6.17 12.26 7.13
C ASP A 101 -7.06 13.32 7.81
N ASP A 102 -8.23 13.60 7.23
CA ASP A 102 -9.26 14.45 7.80
C ASP A 102 -10.03 13.76 8.94
N HIS A 103 -10.56 14.55 9.88
CA HIS A 103 -11.39 14.08 11.00
C HIS A 103 -10.73 13.07 11.96
N VAL A 104 -9.40 13.07 12.02
CA VAL A 104 -8.64 12.29 13.00
C VAL A 104 -8.15 13.21 14.13
N ASP A 105 -8.19 12.72 15.37
CA ASP A 105 -7.62 13.45 16.50
C ASP A 105 -6.09 13.40 16.41
N ILE A 106 -5.51 14.44 15.81
CA ILE A 106 -4.06 14.60 15.63
C ILE A 106 -3.32 14.60 16.98
N ALA A 107 -3.97 15.00 18.08
CA ALA A 107 -3.35 14.91 19.40
C ALA A 107 -3.15 13.45 19.83
N LEU A 108 -4.05 12.56 19.41
CA LEU A 108 -3.98 11.13 19.70
C LEU A 108 -3.04 10.39 18.74
N VAL A 109 -3.25 10.52 17.43
CA VAL A 109 -2.60 9.63 16.44
C VAL A 109 -1.49 10.28 15.64
N GLY A 110 -1.28 11.58 15.85
CA GLY A 110 -0.27 12.39 15.17
C GLY A 110 -0.58 12.83 13.74
N PRO A 111 0.26 13.71 13.20
CA PRO A 111 0.07 14.27 11.87
C PRO A 111 0.36 13.21 10.81
N VAL A 112 -0.46 13.17 9.77
CA VAL A 112 -0.30 12.28 8.63
C VAL A 112 -0.76 13.00 7.37
N SER A 113 -0.21 12.59 6.22
CA SER A 113 -0.57 13.12 4.91
C SER A 113 -0.77 11.97 3.94
N VAL A 114 -2.01 11.75 3.48
CA VAL A 114 -2.31 10.71 2.48
C VAL A 114 -1.48 10.95 1.21
N ARG A 115 -1.39 12.22 0.80
CA ARG A 115 -0.59 12.64 -0.36
C ARG A 115 0.87 12.21 -0.26
N GLU A 116 1.50 12.38 0.91
CA GLU A 116 2.90 11.98 1.09
C GLU A 116 3.06 10.45 1.10
N CYS A 117 2.09 9.69 1.63
CA CYS A 117 2.08 8.23 1.48
C CYS A 117 1.99 7.82 0.01
N VAL A 118 1.05 8.40 -0.75
CA VAL A 118 0.89 8.11 -2.18
C VAL A 118 2.14 8.49 -2.98
N ARG A 119 2.84 9.56 -2.62
CA ARG A 119 4.12 9.93 -3.26
C ARG A 119 5.16 8.82 -3.14
N ARG A 120 5.22 8.11 -1.99
CA ARG A 120 6.11 6.95 -1.81
C ARG A 120 5.75 5.78 -2.72
N MET A 121 4.46 5.59 -3.00
CA MET A 121 3.99 4.58 -3.96
C MET A 121 4.32 5.01 -5.39
N THR A 122 4.19 6.30 -5.69
CA THR A 122 4.46 6.89 -7.01
C THR A 122 5.92 6.65 -7.45
N ASP A 123 6.87 6.71 -6.52
CA ASP A 123 8.30 6.38 -6.77
C ASP A 123 8.53 4.92 -7.23
N ARG A 124 7.49 4.07 -7.18
CA ARG A 124 7.51 2.64 -7.54
C ARG A 124 6.33 2.24 -8.42
N LEU A 125 5.74 3.16 -9.20
CA LEU A 125 4.64 2.88 -10.14
C LEU A 125 4.83 1.62 -10.98
N GLY A 126 6.05 1.37 -11.45
CA GLY A 126 6.38 0.20 -12.27
C GLY A 126 6.04 -1.14 -11.59
N LEU A 127 6.11 -1.22 -10.25
CA LEU A 127 5.76 -2.44 -9.50
C LEU A 127 4.25 -2.69 -9.57
N PHE A 128 3.43 -1.67 -9.33
CA PHE A 128 1.98 -1.76 -9.38
C PHE A 128 1.48 -2.02 -10.80
N ALA A 129 2.06 -1.33 -11.79
CA ALA A 129 1.73 -1.54 -13.19
C ALA A 129 2.06 -2.96 -13.66
N ALA A 130 3.23 -3.50 -13.25
CA ALA A 130 3.61 -4.87 -13.58
C ALA A 130 2.67 -5.89 -12.94
N ASP A 131 2.32 -5.70 -11.67
CA ASP A 131 1.45 -6.63 -10.93
C ASP A 131 0.01 -6.60 -11.47
N LEU A 132 -0.54 -5.42 -11.78
CA LEU A 132 -1.83 -5.27 -12.47
C LEU A 132 -1.83 -6.03 -13.79
N LYS A 133 -0.85 -5.79 -14.67
CA LYS A 133 -0.80 -6.42 -16.00
C LYS A 133 -0.61 -7.93 -15.91
N ALA A 134 0.18 -8.42 -14.96
CA ALA A 134 0.44 -9.84 -14.80
C ALA A 134 -0.76 -10.60 -14.20
N HIS A 135 -1.40 -10.03 -13.19
CA HIS A 135 -2.33 -10.76 -12.32
C HIS A 135 -3.76 -10.21 -12.30
N GLY A 136 -4.02 -9.05 -12.90
CA GLY A 136 -5.32 -8.38 -12.80
C GLY A 136 -5.65 -7.98 -11.36
N ASN A 137 -4.64 -7.53 -10.60
CA ASN A 137 -4.80 -7.21 -9.18
C ASN A 137 -5.59 -5.89 -9.00
N PRO A 138 -6.82 -5.92 -8.44
CA PRO A 138 -7.65 -4.72 -8.28
C PRO A 138 -7.02 -3.68 -7.33
N SER A 139 -6.31 -4.11 -6.30
CA SER A 139 -5.63 -3.21 -5.35
C SER A 139 -4.57 -2.34 -6.06
N CYS A 140 -4.00 -2.82 -7.18
CA CYS A 140 -3.10 -2.00 -7.99
C CYS A 140 -3.84 -0.90 -8.77
N VAL A 141 -5.11 -1.10 -9.14
CA VAL A 141 -5.92 -0.08 -9.80
C VAL A 141 -6.12 1.11 -8.86
N ASP A 142 -6.52 0.85 -7.61
CA ASP A 142 -6.72 1.89 -6.60
C ASP A 142 -5.43 2.69 -6.35
N VAL A 143 -4.30 2.00 -6.14
CA VAL A 143 -3.01 2.66 -5.92
C VAL A 143 -2.61 3.51 -7.13
N LEU A 144 -2.70 2.97 -8.35
CA LEU A 144 -2.32 3.68 -9.57
C LEU A 144 -3.21 4.91 -9.80
N LEU A 145 -4.53 4.78 -9.60
CA LEU A 145 -5.47 5.89 -9.67
C LEU A 145 -5.05 7.00 -8.72
N MET A 146 -4.88 6.68 -7.43
CA MET A 146 -4.53 7.69 -6.44
C MET A 146 -3.17 8.33 -6.73
N CYS A 147 -2.19 7.58 -7.26
CA CYS A 147 -0.92 8.15 -7.73
C CYS A 147 -1.14 9.19 -8.84
N GLY A 148 -1.97 8.91 -9.85
CA GLY A 148 -2.27 9.86 -10.93
C GLY A 148 -3.17 11.04 -10.51
N VAL A 149 -3.96 10.89 -9.44
CA VAL A 149 -4.74 11.96 -8.82
C VAL A 149 -3.82 12.91 -8.04
N TYR A 150 -2.95 12.38 -7.19
CA TYR A 150 -2.09 13.19 -6.32
C TYR A 150 -0.79 13.68 -6.99
N ASP A 151 -0.30 13.00 -8.02
CA ASP A 151 0.87 13.40 -8.81
C ASP A 151 0.51 13.57 -10.28
N ALA A 152 0.40 14.82 -10.71
CA ALA A 152 0.09 15.17 -12.09
C ALA A 152 1.15 14.65 -13.09
N SER A 153 2.40 14.46 -12.67
CA SER A 153 3.45 13.91 -13.55
C SER A 153 3.30 12.41 -13.79
N ALA A 154 2.60 11.70 -12.91
CA ALA A 154 2.29 10.28 -13.04
C ALA A 154 1.05 10.02 -13.90
N ARG A 155 0.17 11.01 -14.08
CA ARG A 155 -1.16 10.86 -14.68
C ARG A 155 -1.16 10.22 -16.06
N ASP A 156 -0.34 10.73 -16.98
CA ASP A 156 -0.28 10.20 -18.35
C ASP A 156 0.20 8.75 -18.35
N HIS A 157 1.21 8.45 -17.53
CA HIS A 157 1.73 7.09 -17.39
C HIS A 157 0.68 6.11 -16.84
N VAL A 158 -0.07 6.51 -15.80
CA VAL A 158 -1.16 5.71 -15.23
C VAL A 158 -2.26 5.48 -16.27
N SER A 159 -2.63 6.53 -17.00
CA SER A 159 -3.62 6.46 -18.08
C SER A 159 -3.22 5.43 -19.15
N ASP A 160 -1.96 5.41 -19.56
CA ASP A 160 -1.44 4.44 -20.52
C ASP A 160 -1.40 3.01 -19.93
N VAL A 161 -1.01 2.86 -18.66
CA VAL A 161 -1.05 1.57 -17.97
C VAL A 161 -2.45 0.98 -17.94
N PHE A 162 -3.48 1.78 -17.64
CA PHE A 162 -4.87 1.33 -17.66
C PHE A 162 -5.34 0.95 -19.07
N ARG A 163 -5.03 1.75 -20.09
CA ARG A 163 -5.37 1.41 -21.49
C ARG A 163 -4.73 0.09 -21.93
N GLU A 164 -3.47 -0.12 -21.57
CA GLU A 164 -2.79 -1.39 -21.85
C GLU A 164 -3.44 -2.56 -21.09
N ALA A 165 -3.79 -2.36 -19.80
CA ALA A 165 -4.41 -3.39 -18.97
C ALA A 165 -5.77 -3.85 -19.53
N LEU A 166 -6.58 -2.95 -20.09
CA LEU A 166 -7.87 -3.28 -20.71
C LEU A 166 -7.75 -4.27 -21.90
N ALA A 167 -6.58 -4.34 -22.55
CA ALA A 167 -6.34 -5.28 -23.63
C ALA A 167 -5.88 -6.67 -23.15
N LEU A 168 -5.60 -6.85 -21.86
CA LEU A 168 -5.00 -8.07 -21.31
C LEU A 168 -6.05 -9.02 -20.73
N ARG A 169 -5.92 -10.31 -21.05
CA ARG A 169 -6.79 -11.37 -20.50
C ARG A 169 -6.70 -11.50 -18.98
N SER A 170 -5.55 -11.20 -18.39
CA SER A 170 -5.36 -11.18 -16.92
C SER A 170 -6.29 -10.17 -16.24
N CYS A 171 -6.70 -9.10 -16.92
CA CYS A 171 -7.53 -8.02 -16.38
C CYS A 171 -9.02 -8.15 -16.77
N ALA A 172 -9.42 -9.22 -17.46
CA ALA A 172 -10.80 -9.38 -17.95
C ALA A 172 -11.85 -9.42 -16.82
N GLY A 173 -11.46 -9.83 -15.60
CA GLY A 173 -12.35 -9.85 -14.43
C GLY A 173 -12.53 -8.50 -13.74
N ILE A 174 -11.77 -7.47 -14.12
CA ILE A 174 -11.76 -6.14 -13.49
C ILE A 174 -11.83 -5.00 -14.50
N THR A 175 -12.29 -5.28 -15.73
CA THR A 175 -12.36 -4.29 -16.83
C THR A 175 -13.20 -3.07 -16.44
N ASP A 176 -14.39 -3.28 -15.88
CA ASP A 176 -15.28 -2.19 -15.45
C ASP A 176 -14.63 -1.28 -14.41
N LEU A 177 -13.83 -1.85 -13.49
CA LEU A 177 -13.09 -1.08 -12.48
C LEU A 177 -12.01 -0.22 -13.14
N ILE A 178 -11.24 -0.79 -14.08
CA ILE A 178 -10.19 -0.05 -14.80
C ILE A 178 -10.79 1.07 -15.64
N GLU A 179 -11.92 0.83 -16.31
CA GLU A 179 -12.61 1.86 -17.11
C GLU A 179 -13.13 3.00 -16.23
N ALA A 180 -13.74 2.70 -15.09
CA ALA A 180 -14.18 3.70 -14.13
C ALA A 180 -13.01 4.53 -13.60
N SER A 181 -11.93 3.89 -13.14
CA SER A 181 -10.74 4.60 -12.66
C SER A 181 -10.04 5.43 -13.74
N LEU A 182 -10.06 4.98 -15.00
CA LEU A 182 -9.54 5.77 -16.11
C LEU A 182 -10.38 7.02 -16.38
N ALA A 183 -11.71 6.93 -16.22
CA ALA A 183 -12.59 8.09 -16.32
C ALA A 183 -12.32 9.09 -15.18
N ASP A 184 -12.28 8.60 -13.94
CA ASP A 184 -12.04 9.42 -12.73
C ASP A 184 -10.69 10.16 -12.80
N LEU A 185 -9.67 9.57 -13.43
CA LEU A 185 -8.35 10.19 -13.60
C LEU A 185 -8.37 11.48 -14.44
N HIS A 186 -9.41 11.67 -15.26
CA HIS A 186 -9.55 12.78 -16.20
C HIS A 186 -10.64 13.79 -15.80
N GLU A 187 -11.35 13.57 -14.69
CA GLU A 187 -12.25 14.56 -14.08
C GLU A 187 -11.48 15.64 -13.30
#